data_AF-A0AAD4PXS1-F1
#
_entry.id   AF-A0AAD4PXS1-F1
#
_cell.length_a   1.000
_cell.length_b   1.000
_cell.length_c   1.000
_cell.angle_alpha   90.00
_cell.angle_beta   90.00
_cell.angle_gamma   90.00
#
_symmetry.space_group_name_H-M   'P 1'
#
loop_
_entity.id
_entity.type
_entity.pdbx_description
1 polymer ?
#
loop_
_entity_poly.entity_id
_entity_poly.type
_entity_poly.pdbx_seq_one_letter_code
_entity_poly.pdbx_strand_id
1 'polypeptide(L)'
;MRSQRRLKYYLIAVVAILLVLTYLTTDAAGGIQDRHFYKSTVTAMDNARLAAIKKSNDAKDRSHIQKLDIEKAAGKQSALREKQETANRVKNEELEEISVAGRTKMQVPKPKGEDSVAAPKPAKISQSEDTDESKEADEASAELESILKRSPIIIFSKSYCPFSKKAKNVLLERYSIVPAPYVVELDIHPLGLHIQQLLAQITGRRTVPNILVNGLSIDTLISKIKSIAGQRVMEIKRLPETEQGSE
;
A
#
# COMPACT_ATOMS: atom_id res chain seq x y z
N MET A 1 -31.01 65.30 -0.38
CA MET A 1 -29.83 64.68 -1.02
C MET A 1 -29.09 63.86 0.04
N ARG A 2 -29.16 62.52 -0.01
CA ARG A 2 -28.49 61.67 1.00
C ARG A 2 -26.98 61.78 0.81
N SER A 3 -26.27 62.21 1.85
CA SER A 3 -24.82 62.46 1.85
C SER A 3 -24.05 61.30 1.20
N GLN A 4 -23.29 61.58 0.14
CA GLN A 4 -22.50 60.59 -0.61
C GLN A 4 -21.61 59.72 0.29
N ARG A 5 -21.17 60.25 1.43
CA ARG A 5 -20.37 59.51 2.41
C ARG A 5 -21.16 58.37 3.05
N ARG A 6 -22.44 58.61 3.38
CA ARG A 6 -23.33 57.58 3.95
C ARG A 6 -23.65 56.49 2.94
N LEU A 7 -23.80 56.84 1.66
CA LEU A 7 -24.06 55.87 0.59
C LEU A 7 -22.88 54.88 0.40
N LYS A 8 -21.64 55.35 0.53
CA LYS A 8 -20.44 54.50 0.48
C LYS A 8 -20.39 53.50 1.63
N TYR A 9 -20.73 53.93 2.86
CA TYR A 9 -20.78 53.02 4.01
C TYR A 9 -21.86 51.94 3.86
N TYR A 10 -23.04 52.28 3.31
CA TYR A 10 -24.06 51.27 3.02
C TYR A 10 -23.63 50.28 1.94
N LEU A 11 -22.93 50.73 0.88
CA LEU A 11 -22.38 49.83 -0.13
C LEU A 11 -21.33 48.88 0.45
N ILE A 12 -20.41 49.37 1.28
CA ILE A 12 -19.40 48.54 1.94
C ILE A 12 -20.06 47.53 2.88
N ALA A 13 -21.08 47.93 3.63
CA ALA A 13 -21.82 47.03 4.52
C ALA A 13 -22.54 45.91 3.74
N VAL A 14 -23.17 46.23 2.60
CA VAL A 14 -23.83 45.22 1.75
C VAL A 14 -22.82 44.24 1.17
N VAL A 15 -21.64 44.71 0.73
CA VAL A 15 -20.56 43.85 0.22
C VAL A 15 -20.02 42.94 1.33
N ALA A 16 -19.82 43.47 2.54
CA ALA A 16 -19.38 42.67 3.68
C ALA A 16 -20.39 41.59 4.07
N ILE A 17 -21.69 41.93 4.07
CA ILE A 17 -22.76 40.96 4.33
C ILE A 17 -22.81 39.89 3.23
N LEU A 18 -22.65 40.27 1.95
CA LEU A 18 -22.55 39.31 0.85
C LEU A 18 -21.35 38.38 1.02
N LEU A 19 -20.18 38.90 1.40
CA LEU A 19 -19.00 38.08 1.66
C LEU A 19 -19.20 37.09 2.81
N VAL A 20 -19.83 37.53 3.91
CA VAL A 20 -20.15 36.66 5.05
C VAL A 20 -21.18 35.59 4.64
N LEU A 21 -22.21 35.96 3.88
CA LEU A 21 -23.20 35.00 3.37
C LEU A 21 -22.56 34.00 2.40
N THR A 22 -21.65 34.44 1.52
CA THR A 22 -20.91 33.53 0.65
C THR A 22 -20.03 32.59 1.45
N TYR A 23 -19.35 33.08 2.49
CA TYR A 23 -18.49 32.27 3.34
C TYR A 23 -19.29 31.20 4.12
N LEU A 24 -20.41 31.61 4.70
CA LEU A 24 -21.30 30.70 5.45
C LEU A 24 -22.00 29.66 4.55
N THR A 25 -22.23 29.97 3.28
CA THR A 25 -22.84 29.04 2.32
C THR A 25 -21.81 28.16 1.60
N THR A 26 -20.55 28.60 1.46
CA THR A 26 -19.46 27.76 0.93
C THR A 26 -19.12 26.59 1.86
N ASP A 27 -19.27 26.73 3.17
CA ASP A 27 -19.07 25.60 4.10
C ASP A 27 -20.21 24.55 4.02
N ALA A 28 -21.39 24.93 3.52
CA ALA A 28 -22.55 24.04 3.43
C ALA A 28 -22.67 23.31 2.07
N ALA A 29 -21.92 23.74 1.05
CA ALA A 29 -22.06 23.26 -0.32
C ALA A 29 -20.74 22.72 -0.89
N GLY A 30 -20.30 21.56 -0.40
CA GLY A 30 -19.48 20.66 -1.21
C GLY A 30 -18.35 19.94 -0.48
N GLY A 31 -18.43 18.61 -0.41
CA GLY A 31 -17.21 17.81 -0.34
C GLY A 31 -17.34 16.35 0.06
N ILE A 32 -17.35 15.47 -0.95
CA ILE A 32 -16.76 14.10 -0.95
C ILE A 32 -17.67 12.91 -0.56
N GLN A 33 -18.72 13.07 0.25
CA GLN A 33 -19.47 11.88 0.71
C GLN A 33 -20.44 11.24 -0.31
N ASP A 34 -20.82 11.95 -1.38
CA ASP A 34 -21.83 11.50 -2.35
C ASP A 34 -21.26 10.96 -3.67
N ARG A 35 -19.95 10.70 -3.75
CA ARG A 35 -19.37 10.04 -4.93
C ARG A 35 -19.62 8.53 -4.84
N HIS A 36 -20.18 7.95 -5.91
CA HIS A 36 -20.43 6.51 -6.05
C HIS A 36 -19.21 5.66 -5.66
N PHE A 37 -18.02 6.13 -6.03
CA PHE A 37 -16.75 5.50 -5.68
C PHE A 37 -16.55 5.40 -4.15
N TYR A 38 -16.77 6.48 -3.40
CA TYR A 38 -16.59 6.52 -1.95
C TYR A 38 -17.56 5.57 -1.22
N LYS A 39 -18.84 5.55 -1.64
CA LYS A 39 -19.83 4.61 -1.09
C LYS A 39 -19.45 3.16 -1.38
N SER A 40 -18.96 2.84 -2.59
CA SER A 40 -18.54 1.48 -2.95
C SER A 40 -17.34 0.98 -2.15
N THR A 41 -16.35 1.84 -1.87
CA THR A 41 -15.16 1.45 -1.11
C THR A 41 -15.47 1.30 0.37
N VAL A 42 -16.25 2.22 0.96
CA VAL A 42 -16.61 2.15 2.38
C VAL A 42 -17.49 0.92 2.65
N THR A 43 -18.49 0.66 1.80
CA THR A 43 -19.33 -0.54 1.94
C THR A 43 -18.55 -1.84 1.77
N ALA A 44 -17.58 -1.90 0.85
CA ALA A 44 -16.70 -3.06 0.70
C ALA A 44 -15.82 -3.27 1.94
N MET A 45 -15.27 -2.20 2.53
CA MET A 45 -14.48 -2.26 3.75
C MET A 45 -15.31 -2.70 4.96
N ASP A 46 -16.53 -2.19 5.10
CA ASP A 46 -17.43 -2.56 6.20
C ASP A 46 -17.90 -4.00 6.08
N ASN A 47 -18.22 -4.48 4.88
CA ASN A 47 -18.55 -5.88 4.64
C ASN A 47 -17.35 -6.81 4.92
N ALA A 48 -16.13 -6.40 4.57
CA ALA A 48 -14.91 -7.15 4.89
C ALA A 48 -14.66 -7.21 6.40
N ARG A 49 -14.89 -6.10 7.13
CA ARG A 49 -14.79 -6.06 8.60
C ARG A 49 -15.84 -6.96 9.26
N LEU A 50 -17.09 -6.90 8.79
CA LEU A 50 -18.16 -7.76 9.30
C LEU A 50 -17.87 -9.24 9.03
N ALA A 51 -17.31 -9.59 7.86
CA ALA A 51 -16.87 -10.94 7.57
C ALA A 51 -15.72 -11.40 8.48
N ALA A 52 -14.77 -10.51 8.80
CA ALA A 52 -13.68 -10.80 9.73
C ALA A 52 -14.20 -10.99 11.17
N ILE A 53 -15.11 -10.13 11.62
CA ILE A 53 -15.75 -10.24 12.94
C ILE A 53 -16.57 -11.53 13.02
N LYS A 54 -17.37 -11.85 11.99
CA LYS A 54 -18.13 -13.11 11.94
C LYS A 54 -17.21 -14.32 12.00
N LYS A 55 -16.10 -14.35 11.24
CA LYS A 55 -15.09 -15.42 11.33
C LYS A 55 -14.47 -15.54 12.72
N SER A 56 -14.21 -14.41 13.39
CA SER A 56 -13.68 -14.43 14.76
C SER A 56 -14.69 -14.95 15.78
N ASN A 57 -15.98 -14.61 15.62
CA ASN A 57 -17.06 -15.10 16.48
C ASN A 57 -17.33 -16.59 16.21
N ASP A 58 -17.38 -17.02 14.95
CA ASP A 58 -17.53 -18.42 14.57
C ASP A 58 -16.35 -19.29 15.06
N ALA A 59 -15.12 -18.74 15.04
CA ALA A 59 -13.94 -19.41 15.60
C ALA A 59 -14.00 -19.50 17.14
N LYS A 60 -14.52 -18.45 17.80
CA LYS A 60 -14.70 -18.42 19.25
C LYS A 60 -15.81 -19.37 19.70
N ASP A 61 -16.93 -19.43 18.96
CA ASP A 61 -18.03 -20.38 19.19
C ASP A 61 -17.58 -21.82 18.94
N ARG A 62 -16.78 -22.10 17.90
CA ARG A 62 -16.16 -23.42 17.70
C ARG A 62 -15.23 -23.82 18.83
N SER A 63 -14.43 -22.88 19.34
CA SER A 63 -13.55 -23.14 20.50
C SER A 63 -14.34 -23.39 21.79
N HIS A 64 -15.52 -22.77 21.94
CA HIS A 64 -16.41 -22.96 23.08
C HIS A 64 -17.15 -24.30 23.00
N ILE A 65 -17.65 -24.69 21.82
CA ILE A 65 -18.27 -26.00 21.58
C ILE A 65 -17.25 -27.13 21.83
N GLN A 66 -16.00 -26.98 21.36
CA GLN A 66 -14.96 -27.97 21.60
C GLN A 66 -14.61 -28.13 23.09
N LYS A 67 -14.68 -27.06 23.90
CA LYS A 67 -14.51 -27.15 25.37
C LYS A 67 -15.68 -27.86 26.05
N LEU A 68 -16.92 -27.59 25.61
CA LEU A 68 -18.12 -28.24 26.15
C LEU A 68 -18.16 -29.75 25.84
N ASP A 69 -17.63 -30.16 24.68
CA ASP A 69 -17.54 -31.58 24.30
C ASP A 69 -16.44 -32.32 25.08
N ILE A 70 -15.34 -31.65 25.41
CA ILE A 70 -14.26 -32.20 26.27
C ILE A 70 -14.74 -32.38 27.72
N GLU A 71 -15.51 -31.44 28.28
CA GLU A 71 -16.08 -31.58 29.63
C GLU A 71 -17.17 -32.67 29.70
N LYS A 72 -17.99 -32.83 28.65
CA LYS A 72 -18.97 -33.93 28.56
C LYS A 72 -18.34 -35.31 28.38
N ALA A 73 -17.18 -35.40 27.72
CA ALA A 73 -16.41 -36.65 27.62
C ALA A 73 -15.76 -37.05 28.96
N ALA A 74 -15.29 -36.08 29.74
CA ALA A 74 -14.78 -36.31 31.10
C ALA A 74 -15.89 -36.72 32.09
N GLY A 75 -17.11 -36.20 31.93
CA GLY A 75 -18.26 -36.55 32.75
C GLY A 75 -18.88 -37.94 32.51
N LYS A 76 -18.43 -38.69 31.48
CA LYS A 76 -19.01 -40.01 31.12
C LYS A 76 -18.13 -41.20 31.51
N GLN A 77 -17.06 -40.99 32.30
CA GLN A 77 -16.23 -42.06 32.87
C GLN A 77 -16.59 -42.44 34.32
N SER A 78 -17.54 -41.76 34.97
CA SER A 78 -17.96 -42.09 36.35
C SER A 78 -19.24 -42.94 36.46
N ALA A 79 -19.83 -43.41 35.34
CA ALA A 79 -21.09 -44.17 35.34
C ALA A 79 -21.01 -45.58 34.73
N LEU A 80 -19.82 -46.18 34.64
CA LEU A 80 -19.64 -47.61 34.31
C LEU A 80 -18.51 -48.21 35.16
N ARG A 81 -18.61 -48.00 36.47
CA ARG A 81 -17.76 -48.66 37.48
C ARG A 81 -18.65 -49.48 38.41
N GLU A 82 -19.37 -50.44 37.83
CA GLU A 82 -20.09 -51.46 38.59
C GLU A 82 -20.20 -52.75 37.75
N LYS A 83 -19.04 -53.35 37.47
CA LYS A 83 -18.85 -54.81 37.32
C LYS A 83 -17.36 -55.10 37.17
N GLN A 84 -16.60 -54.81 38.22
CA GLN A 84 -15.31 -55.42 38.45
C GLN A 84 -15.50 -56.42 39.59
N GLU A 85 -15.76 -57.67 39.23
CA GLU A 85 -15.33 -58.82 40.03
C GLU A 85 -15.59 -60.08 39.19
N THR A 86 -14.57 -60.53 38.48
CA THR A 86 -14.03 -61.89 38.60
C THR A 86 -12.99 -62.16 37.51
N ALA A 87 -11.93 -62.85 37.93
CA ALA A 87 -11.01 -63.66 37.11
C ALA A 87 -9.90 -62.95 36.31
N ASN A 88 -8.88 -62.49 37.03
CA ASN A 88 -7.50 -62.72 36.60
C ASN A 88 -7.16 -64.21 36.77
N ARG A 89 -6.80 -64.93 35.69
CA ARG A 89 -5.85 -66.07 35.71
C ARG A 89 -5.47 -66.50 34.28
N VAL A 90 -4.16 -66.38 33.99
CA VAL A 90 -3.28 -67.44 33.41
C VAL A 90 -2.93 -67.42 31.90
N LYS A 91 -1.60 -67.22 31.70
CA LYS A 91 -0.61 -67.83 30.76
C LYS A 91 -0.37 -67.32 29.32
N ASN A 92 0.87 -66.82 29.17
CA ASN A 92 1.93 -67.12 28.20
C ASN A 92 1.71 -68.10 27.02
N GLU A 93 2.39 -67.71 25.92
CA GLU A 93 3.16 -68.50 24.92
C GLU A 93 2.58 -68.80 23.51
N GLU A 94 3.39 -68.37 22.52
CA GLU A 94 3.79 -69.01 21.24
C GLU A 94 3.04 -68.84 19.88
N LEU A 95 3.87 -68.50 18.86
CA LEU A 95 3.92 -68.88 17.41
C LEU A 95 3.14 -68.10 16.31
N GLU A 96 3.91 -67.43 15.42
CA GLU A 96 4.10 -67.62 13.94
C GLU A 96 2.92 -68.20 13.08
N GLU A 97 2.63 -67.90 11.79
CA GLU A 97 3.25 -67.19 10.65
C GLU A 97 2.25 -67.13 9.42
N ILE A 98 2.56 -66.29 8.41
CA ILE A 98 2.18 -66.24 6.95
C ILE A 98 0.72 -66.07 6.45
N SER A 99 0.48 -65.04 5.61
CA SER A 99 0.24 -65.22 4.14
C SER A 99 0.02 -63.90 3.38
N VAL A 100 0.70 -63.79 2.24
CA VAL A 100 0.65 -62.72 1.22
C VAL A 100 -0.41 -63.07 0.15
N ALA A 101 -0.99 -62.02 -0.45
CA ALA A 101 -1.65 -61.91 -1.77
C ALA A 101 -3.19 -61.76 -1.79
N GLY A 102 -3.64 -60.62 -2.34
CA GLY A 102 -5.03 -60.45 -2.81
C GLY A 102 -5.41 -59.02 -3.20
N ARG A 103 -5.31 -58.71 -4.52
CA ARG A 103 -6.20 -57.87 -5.38
C ARG A 103 -6.89 -56.62 -4.76
N THR A 104 -7.01 -55.44 -5.40
CA THR A 104 -7.43 -55.19 -6.80
C THR A 104 -7.32 -53.68 -7.17
N LYS A 105 -7.25 -53.41 -8.48
CA LYS A 105 -7.19 -52.10 -9.18
C LYS A 105 -8.48 -51.26 -9.13
N MET A 106 -8.30 -49.96 -9.43
CA MET A 106 -9.19 -48.99 -10.14
C MET A 106 -10.43 -48.49 -9.35
N GLN A 107 -10.96 -47.26 -9.49
CA GLN A 107 -11.05 -46.29 -10.60
C GLN A 107 -11.15 -44.83 -10.06
N VAL A 108 -10.58 -43.88 -10.80
CA VAL A 108 -10.84 -42.43 -10.69
C VAL A 108 -11.92 -42.05 -11.73
N PRO A 109 -13.00 -41.34 -11.38
CA PRO A 109 -13.97 -40.86 -12.36
C PRO A 109 -13.47 -39.63 -13.12
N LYS A 110 -13.58 -39.68 -14.45
CA LYS A 110 -13.62 -38.54 -15.36
C LYS A 110 -15.07 -38.33 -15.78
N PRO A 111 -15.58 -37.09 -15.84
CA PRO A 111 -16.62 -36.75 -16.80
C PRO A 111 -16.07 -35.81 -17.90
N LYS A 112 -16.45 -36.10 -19.14
CA LYS A 112 -16.34 -35.22 -20.32
C LYS A 112 -17.71 -35.17 -21.00
N GLY A 113 -18.03 -34.01 -21.58
CA GLY A 113 -19.15 -33.76 -22.50
C GLY A 113 -19.81 -32.43 -22.13
N GLU A 114 -19.38 -31.28 -22.64
CA GLU A 114 -19.60 -30.69 -23.98
C GLU A 114 -20.94 -29.94 -24.10
N ASP A 115 -20.86 -28.60 -24.06
CA ASP A 115 -21.64 -27.69 -24.89
C ASP A 115 -20.97 -26.30 -24.92
N SER A 116 -21.06 -25.69 -26.10
CA SER A 116 -20.26 -24.59 -26.63
C SER A 116 -20.50 -23.23 -25.97
N VAL A 117 -19.48 -22.36 -25.90
CA VAL A 117 -19.42 -21.00 -26.53
C VAL A 117 -18.11 -20.26 -26.13
N ALA A 118 -17.36 -19.89 -27.17
CA ALA A 118 -16.24 -18.94 -27.33
C ALA A 118 -15.55 -18.24 -26.12
N ALA A 119 -14.24 -18.50 -25.96
CA ALA A 119 -13.25 -17.58 -25.37
C ALA A 119 -11.86 -17.81 -26.00
N PRO A 120 -11.03 -16.77 -26.21
CA PRO A 120 -9.78 -16.87 -26.97
C PRO A 120 -8.65 -17.52 -26.15
N LYS A 121 -7.80 -18.28 -26.85
CA LYS A 121 -6.65 -19.02 -26.30
C LYS A 121 -5.60 -18.08 -25.67
N PRO A 122 -5.06 -18.38 -24.46
CA PRO A 122 -3.77 -17.84 -24.09
C PRO A 122 -2.68 -18.68 -24.78
N ALA A 123 -1.89 -18.02 -25.61
CA ALA A 123 -0.65 -18.55 -26.12
C ALA A 123 0.34 -18.71 -24.95
N LYS A 124 1.14 -19.78 -25.03
CA LYS A 124 2.32 -20.04 -24.21
C LYS A 124 3.19 -18.78 -24.08
N ILE A 125 3.50 -18.39 -22.85
CA ILE A 125 4.74 -17.67 -22.54
C ILE A 125 5.51 -18.54 -21.56
N SER A 126 6.72 -18.82 -22.00
CA SER A 126 7.75 -19.67 -21.44
C SER A 126 8.27 -19.15 -20.11
N GLN A 127 8.44 -20.08 -19.17
CA GLN A 127 9.19 -19.92 -17.93
C GLN A 127 10.69 -19.84 -18.26
N SER A 128 11.28 -18.65 -18.18
CA SER A 128 12.73 -18.45 -18.22
C SER A 128 13.23 -17.17 -17.51
N GLU A 129 12.41 -16.46 -16.74
CA GLU A 129 12.73 -15.07 -16.30
C GLU A 129 13.16 -14.92 -14.82
N ASP A 130 13.04 -15.94 -13.97
CA ASP A 130 13.19 -15.73 -12.51
C ASP A 130 14.64 -15.48 -12.02
N THR A 131 15.67 -15.78 -12.83
CA THR A 131 17.08 -15.66 -12.40
C THR A 131 17.78 -14.35 -12.76
N ASP A 132 17.28 -13.58 -13.73
CA ASP A 132 17.88 -12.29 -14.12
C ASP A 132 17.24 -11.09 -13.42
N GLU A 133 15.91 -11.11 -13.22
CA GLU A 133 15.17 -10.06 -12.50
C GLU A 133 15.69 -9.83 -11.07
N SER A 134 16.05 -10.89 -10.35
CA SER A 134 16.57 -10.77 -8.98
C SER A 134 17.95 -10.10 -8.93
N LYS A 135 18.82 -10.36 -9.90
CA LYS A 135 20.16 -9.76 -9.96
C LYS A 135 20.11 -8.28 -10.35
N GLU A 136 19.25 -7.93 -11.30
CA GLU A 136 19.06 -6.53 -11.71
C GLU A 136 18.44 -5.69 -10.59
N ALA A 137 17.55 -6.28 -9.78
CA ALA A 137 17.00 -5.62 -8.60
C ALA A 137 18.07 -5.35 -7.53
N ASP A 138 18.95 -6.32 -7.26
CA ASP A 138 20.07 -6.17 -6.33
C ASP A 138 21.06 -5.10 -6.83
N GLU A 139 21.39 -5.11 -8.13
CA GLU A 139 22.24 -4.09 -8.75
C GLU A 139 21.61 -2.70 -8.69
N ALA A 140 20.31 -2.59 -8.96
CA ALA A 140 19.58 -1.33 -8.87
C ALA A 140 19.57 -0.77 -7.45
N SER A 141 19.55 -1.63 -6.43
CA SER A 141 19.62 -1.20 -5.02
C SER A 141 21.01 -0.62 -4.69
N ALA A 142 22.07 -1.28 -5.14
CA ALA A 142 23.44 -0.79 -4.98
C ALA A 142 23.65 0.54 -5.73
N GLU A 143 23.12 0.66 -6.95
CA GLU A 143 23.23 1.89 -7.73
C GLU A 143 22.41 3.02 -7.12
N LEU A 144 21.22 2.75 -6.59
CA LEU A 144 20.43 3.75 -5.86
C LEU A 144 21.20 4.28 -4.65
N GLU A 145 21.84 3.41 -3.86
CA GLU A 145 22.70 3.84 -2.75
C GLU A 145 23.91 4.65 -3.22
N SER A 146 24.50 4.28 -4.36
CA SER A 146 25.61 5.01 -4.99
C SER A 146 25.17 6.44 -5.35
N ILE A 147 23.99 6.57 -5.98
CA ILE A 147 23.39 7.85 -6.37
C ILE A 147 23.13 8.71 -5.14
N LEU A 148 22.52 8.15 -4.09
CA LEU A 148 22.17 8.88 -2.87
C LEU A 148 23.40 9.49 -2.15
N LYS A 149 24.58 8.91 -2.34
CA LYS A 149 25.84 9.41 -1.76
C LYS A 149 26.47 10.56 -2.56
N ARG A 150 26.05 10.80 -3.81
CA ARG A 150 26.67 11.81 -4.70
C ARG A 150 26.34 13.26 -4.29
N SER A 151 25.12 13.51 -3.86
CA SER A 151 24.65 14.85 -3.47
C SER A 151 23.57 14.77 -2.40
N PRO A 152 23.49 15.73 -1.47
CA PRO A 152 22.40 15.81 -0.50
C PRO A 152 21.04 16.03 -1.18
N ILE A 153 21.00 16.60 -2.39
CA ILE A 153 19.75 16.78 -3.14
C ILE A 153 19.83 15.96 -4.42
N ILE A 154 18.97 14.96 -4.53
CA ILE A 154 18.84 14.11 -5.73
C ILE A 154 17.49 14.39 -6.39
N ILE A 155 17.50 14.62 -7.70
CA ILE A 155 16.30 14.85 -8.51
C ILE A 155 16.15 13.68 -9.48
N PHE A 156 15.23 12.77 -9.18
CA PHE A 156 14.82 11.73 -10.11
C PHE A 156 13.79 12.28 -11.10
N SER A 157 14.15 12.26 -12.38
CA SER A 157 13.48 12.91 -13.48
C SER A 157 13.24 11.93 -14.64
N LYS A 158 12.43 12.37 -15.61
CA LYS A 158 12.43 11.79 -16.96
C LYS A 158 12.58 12.90 -17.99
N SER A 159 13.36 12.67 -19.04
CA SER A 159 13.75 13.70 -20.01
C SER A 159 12.54 14.34 -20.73
N TYR A 160 11.52 13.53 -21.00
CA TYR A 160 10.30 13.95 -21.69
C TYR A 160 9.24 14.58 -20.78
N CYS A 161 9.36 14.43 -19.45
CA CYS A 161 8.31 14.82 -18.52
C CYS A 161 8.27 16.35 -18.29
N PRO A 162 7.15 17.05 -18.58
CA PRO A 162 7.06 18.50 -18.40
C PRO A 162 7.16 18.93 -16.93
N PHE A 163 6.65 18.12 -16.00
CA PHE A 163 6.75 18.41 -14.56
C PHE A 163 8.19 18.30 -14.07
N SER A 164 8.95 17.33 -14.57
CA SER A 164 10.36 17.17 -14.23
C SER A 164 11.22 18.32 -14.78
N LYS A 165 10.92 18.80 -16.01
CA LYS A 165 11.56 20.01 -16.55
C LYS A 165 11.32 21.21 -15.64
N LYS A 166 10.07 21.46 -15.24
CA LYS A 166 9.73 22.56 -14.31
C LYS A 166 10.50 22.45 -12.98
N ALA A 167 10.57 21.25 -12.39
CA ALA A 167 11.29 21.04 -11.14
C ALA A 167 12.79 21.31 -11.28
N LYS A 168 13.41 20.85 -12.37
CA LYS A 168 14.83 21.10 -12.66
C LYS A 168 15.11 22.60 -12.83
N ASN A 169 14.29 23.31 -13.61
CA ASN A 169 14.46 24.75 -13.81
C ASN A 169 14.38 25.51 -12.49
N VAL A 170 13.43 25.15 -11.61
CA VAL A 170 13.35 25.78 -10.29
C VAL A 170 14.59 25.49 -9.46
N LEU A 171 14.98 24.23 -9.31
CA LEU A 171 16.05 23.84 -8.38
C LEU A 171 17.47 24.13 -8.88
N LEU A 172 17.67 24.24 -10.19
CA LEU A 172 18.98 24.46 -10.81
C LEU A 172 19.18 25.90 -11.31
N GLU A 173 18.14 26.54 -11.86
CA GLU A 173 18.28 27.87 -12.47
C GLU A 173 17.88 29.00 -11.51
N ARG A 174 16.86 28.78 -10.66
CA ARG A 174 16.31 29.84 -9.79
C ARG A 174 16.97 29.94 -8.42
N TYR A 175 17.60 28.86 -7.95
CA TYR A 175 18.25 28.80 -6.64
C TYR A 175 19.70 28.38 -6.79
N SER A 176 20.60 29.05 -6.06
CA SER A 176 22.00 28.63 -5.94
C SER A 176 22.13 27.74 -4.72
N ILE A 177 22.12 26.43 -4.94
CA ILE A 177 22.23 25.43 -3.86
C ILE A 177 23.63 24.83 -3.88
N VAL A 178 24.28 24.79 -2.72
CA VAL A 178 25.61 24.20 -2.54
C VAL A 178 25.52 23.13 -1.43
N PRO A 179 25.87 21.85 -1.70
CA PRO A 179 26.31 21.29 -2.98
C PRO A 179 25.22 21.31 -4.07
N ALA A 180 25.64 21.30 -5.34
CA ALA A 180 24.71 21.31 -6.46
C ALA A 180 23.78 20.07 -6.44
N PRO A 181 22.48 20.23 -6.74
CA PRO A 181 21.57 19.10 -6.88
C PRO A 181 22.02 18.16 -8.00
N TYR A 182 21.96 16.85 -7.76
CA TYR A 182 22.29 15.83 -8.75
C TYR A 182 21.02 15.33 -9.45
N VAL A 183 21.03 15.28 -10.78
CA VAL A 183 19.87 14.87 -11.59
C VAL A 183 20.09 13.48 -12.14
N VAL A 184 19.07 12.62 -12.02
CA VAL A 184 19.04 11.28 -12.59
C VAL A 184 17.83 11.15 -13.52
N GLU A 185 18.09 10.91 -14.80
CA GLU A 185 17.05 10.67 -15.81
C GLU A 185 16.75 9.16 -15.89
N LEU A 186 15.64 8.75 -15.29
CA LEU A 186 15.25 7.34 -15.17
C LEU A 186 14.85 6.69 -16.50
N ASP A 187 14.54 7.49 -17.53
CA ASP A 187 14.22 6.99 -18.86
C ASP A 187 15.47 6.66 -19.70
N ILE A 188 16.63 7.21 -19.33
CA ILE A 188 17.90 7.00 -20.03
C ILE A 188 18.79 6.02 -19.25
N HIS A 189 18.59 5.92 -17.94
CA HIS A 189 19.36 5.04 -17.08
C HIS A 189 19.04 3.56 -17.36
N PRO A 190 20.04 2.67 -17.50
CA PRO A 190 19.81 1.25 -17.82
C PRO A 190 18.94 0.55 -16.76
N LEU A 191 19.23 0.78 -15.47
CA LEU A 191 18.44 0.27 -14.35
C LEU A 191 17.27 1.17 -13.95
N GLY A 192 16.85 2.12 -14.80
CA GLY A 192 15.93 3.19 -14.44
C GLY A 192 14.56 2.69 -13.97
N LEU A 193 14.03 1.62 -14.57
CA LEU A 193 12.77 1.01 -14.15
C LEU A 193 12.87 0.41 -12.74
N HIS A 194 13.92 -0.39 -12.49
CA HIS A 194 14.18 -1.02 -11.19
C HIS A 194 14.41 0.03 -10.10
N ILE A 195 15.20 1.06 -10.38
CA ILE A 195 15.39 2.20 -9.47
C ILE A 195 14.06 2.89 -9.17
N GLN A 196 13.20 3.09 -10.18
CA GLN A 196 11.88 3.70 -9.98
C GLN A 196 10.97 2.85 -9.08
N GLN A 197 11.05 1.53 -9.18
CA GLN A 197 10.32 0.60 -8.31
C GLN A 197 10.84 0.66 -6.86
N LEU A 198 12.16 0.65 -6.66
CA LEU A 198 12.78 0.82 -5.34
C LEU A 198 12.42 2.15 -4.70
N LEU A 199 12.46 3.24 -5.48
CA LEU A 199 12.01 4.56 -5.02
C LEU A 199 10.56 4.54 -4.57
N ALA A 200 9.69 3.81 -5.26
CA ALA A 200 8.30 3.66 -4.85
C ALA A 200 8.14 2.90 -3.54
N GLN A 201 8.99 1.91 -3.27
CA GLN A 201 8.99 1.18 -2.00
C GLN A 201 9.49 2.07 -0.85
N ILE A 202 10.57 2.83 -1.06
CA ILE A 202 11.20 3.68 -0.05
C ILE A 202 10.37 4.93 0.24
N THR A 203 9.85 5.58 -0.80
CA THR A 203 9.22 6.90 -0.71
C THR A 203 7.69 6.84 -0.76
N GLY A 204 7.11 5.71 -1.16
CA GLY A 204 5.69 5.58 -1.47
C GLY A 204 5.27 6.22 -2.79
N ARG A 205 6.20 6.81 -3.57
CA ARG A 205 5.90 7.55 -4.79
C ARG A 205 6.53 6.90 -6.02
N ARG A 206 5.67 6.50 -6.96
CA ARG A 206 6.06 5.96 -8.27
C ARG A 206 6.29 7.03 -9.33
N THR A 207 5.87 8.26 -9.10
CA THR A 207 5.83 9.32 -10.11
C THR A 207 7.09 10.16 -10.11
N VAL A 208 7.44 10.71 -11.29
CA VAL A 208 8.45 11.77 -11.43
C VAL A 208 7.78 13.13 -11.60
N PRO A 209 8.41 14.24 -11.16
CA PRO A 209 9.68 14.30 -10.45
C PRO A 209 9.58 13.76 -9.02
N ASN A 210 10.59 12.98 -8.60
CA ASN A 210 10.77 12.55 -7.22
C ASN A 210 12.08 13.14 -6.68
N ILE A 211 11.98 14.02 -5.68
CA ILE A 211 13.12 14.78 -5.16
C ILE A 211 13.40 14.30 -3.75
N LEU A 212 14.64 13.87 -3.52
CA LEU A 212 15.12 13.44 -2.22
C LEU A 212 16.12 14.44 -1.66
N VAL A 213 15.96 14.76 -0.37
CA VAL A 213 16.87 15.62 0.39
C VAL A 213 17.41 14.79 1.55
N ASN A 214 18.73 14.57 1.58
CA ASN A 214 19.43 13.70 2.51
C ASN A 214 18.81 12.29 2.57
N GLY A 215 18.44 11.74 1.41
CA GLY A 215 17.79 10.42 1.29
C GLY A 215 16.33 10.37 1.72
N LEU A 216 15.73 11.48 2.15
CA LEU A 216 14.32 11.55 2.52
C LEU A 216 13.50 12.24 1.43
N SER A 217 12.29 11.72 1.17
CA SER A 217 11.36 12.41 0.28
C SER A 217 10.85 13.70 0.92
N ILE A 218 10.49 14.70 0.11
CA ILE A 218 9.99 16.00 0.61
C ILE A 218 8.81 15.82 1.56
N ASP A 219 7.88 14.91 1.27
CA ASP A 219 6.69 14.69 2.10
C ASP A 219 7.08 14.13 3.49
N THR A 220 8.00 13.17 3.52
CA THR A 220 8.56 12.62 4.77
C THR A 220 9.44 13.64 5.50
N LEU A 221 10.11 14.51 4.76
CA LEU A 221 10.92 15.58 5.33
C LEU A 221 10.02 16.62 6.00
N ILE A 222 8.87 16.99 5.43
CA ILE A 222 7.95 17.95 6.05
C ILE A 222 7.43 17.40 7.39
N SER A 223 7.05 16.12 7.45
CA SER A 223 6.62 15.51 8.72
C SER A 223 7.76 15.46 9.73
N LYS A 224 8.98 15.16 9.28
CA LYS A 224 10.17 15.13 10.14
C LYS A 224 10.61 16.52 10.59
N ILE A 225 10.60 17.53 9.73
CA ILE A 225 10.85 18.93 10.08
C ILE A 225 9.79 19.40 11.05
N LYS A 226 8.51 19.05 10.89
CA LYS A 226 7.50 19.39 11.90
C LYS A 226 7.82 18.79 13.27
N SER A 227 8.48 17.64 13.32
CA SER A 227 9.00 17.06 14.57
C SER A 227 10.35 17.64 15.03
N ILE A 228 11.19 18.11 14.11
CA ILE A 228 12.54 18.63 14.37
C ILE A 228 12.54 20.13 14.63
N ALA A 229 11.63 20.92 14.05
CA ALA A 229 11.59 22.39 14.04
C ALA A 229 11.37 23.05 15.41
N GLY A 230 11.49 22.28 16.50
CA GLY A 230 12.02 22.79 17.75
C GLY A 230 13.52 23.14 17.70
N GLN A 231 14.28 22.74 16.68
CA GLN A 231 15.74 22.87 16.56
C GLN A 231 16.21 22.97 15.08
N ARG A 232 16.52 24.21 14.66
CA ARG A 232 17.48 24.66 13.60
C ARG A 232 17.13 24.40 12.11
N VAL A 233 17.13 25.48 11.31
CA VAL A 233 16.82 25.53 9.86
C VAL A 233 18.10 25.79 9.03
N MET A 234 18.19 25.20 7.83
CA MET A 234 19.25 25.45 6.83
C MET A 234 18.94 26.69 5.98
N GLU A 235 19.93 27.53 5.70
CA GLU A 235 19.80 28.79 4.95
C GLU A 235 19.69 28.55 3.43
N ILE A 236 18.72 29.18 2.76
CA ILE A 236 18.49 29.08 1.30
C ILE A 236 18.47 30.50 0.70
N LYS A 237 19.33 30.79 -0.28
CA LYS A 237 19.44 32.10 -0.94
C LYS A 237 18.85 32.05 -2.36
N ARG A 238 17.92 32.96 -2.67
CA ARG A 238 17.31 33.12 -4.01
C ARG A 238 18.25 33.89 -4.94
N LEU A 239 18.42 33.43 -6.17
CA LEU A 239 19.17 34.17 -7.18
C LEU A 239 18.32 35.34 -7.72
N PRO A 240 18.94 36.49 -8.04
CA PRO A 240 18.23 37.59 -8.71
C PRO A 240 17.77 37.14 -10.10
N GLU A 241 16.53 37.47 -10.47
CA GLU A 241 16.00 37.15 -11.78
C GLU A 241 16.73 37.99 -12.84
N THR A 242 17.38 37.33 -13.80
CA THR A 242 17.88 37.99 -15.00
C THR A 242 16.68 38.39 -15.86
N GLU A 243 16.45 39.69 -15.98
CA GLU A 243 15.53 40.24 -16.97
C GLU A 243 16.03 39.83 -18.36
N GLN A 244 15.35 38.86 -18.97
CA GLN A 244 15.52 38.56 -20.38
C GLN A 244 14.89 39.71 -21.15
N GLY A 245 15.76 40.59 -21.67
CA GLY A 245 15.40 41.68 -22.54
C GLY A 245 14.60 41.21 -23.74
N SER A 246 13.46 41.85 -23.95
CA SER A 246 12.75 41.90 -25.21
C SER A 246 13.56 42.73 -26.21
N GLU A 247 14.04 42.09 -27.26
CA GLU A 247 14.28 42.71 -28.57
C GLU A 247 13.60 41.84 -29.65
#